data_AF-A0AA42T4K9-F1
#
_entry.id   AF-A0AA42T4K9-F1
#
_cell.length_a   1.000
_cell.length_b   1.000
_cell.length_c   1.000
_cell.angle_alpha   90.00
_cell.angle_beta   90.00
_cell.angle_gamma   90.00
#
_symmetry.space_group_name_H-M   'P 1'
#
loop_
_entity.id
_entity.type
_entity.pdbx_description
1 polymer ?
#
loop_
_entity_poly.entity_id
_entity_poly.type
_entity_poly.pdbx_seq_one_letter_code
_entity_poly.pdbx_strand_id
1 'polypeptide(L)'
;MKIGELAKLSGLTASRIRFYESSGLIRSVERKANGYRDYGPEAVWILEIIAGAQNAGFSLEEIRNLLPVSSDAWRHDELLESLKRKVGEIEMLQKRLEQNKAQLLIVIEGIETKPEGMRCADNTQRLLNRFREDGQEEKATGESSTPV
;
A
#
# COMPACT_ATOMS: atom_id res chain seq x y z
N MET A 1 12.06 21.13 19.99
CA MET A 1 13.02 20.16 19.44
C MET A 1 13.50 20.56 18.04
N LYS A 2 14.81 20.43 17.75
CA LYS A 2 15.35 20.65 16.38
C LYS A 2 15.08 19.45 15.48
N ILE A 3 15.13 19.65 14.16
CA ILE A 3 14.92 18.56 13.19
C ILE A 3 15.85 17.34 13.37
N GLY A 4 17.10 17.56 13.77
CA GLY A 4 18.05 16.47 13.98
C GLY A 4 17.73 15.62 15.22
N GLU A 5 17.13 16.22 16.24
CA GLU A 5 16.65 15.52 17.43
C GLU A 5 15.31 14.81 17.11
N LEU A 6 14.43 15.46 16.34
CA LEU A 6 13.19 14.84 15.86
C LEU A 6 13.44 13.63 14.95
N ALA A 7 14.46 13.71 14.09
CA ALA A 7 14.92 12.59 13.26
C ALA A 7 15.37 11.39 14.11
N LYS A 8 16.09 11.64 15.21
CA LYS A 8 16.52 10.59 16.13
C LYS A 8 15.34 9.97 16.88
N LEU A 9 14.41 10.77 17.37
CA LEU A 9 13.26 10.27 18.14
C LEU A 9 12.26 9.51 17.26
N SER A 10 11.96 10.02 16.06
CA SER A 10 11.00 9.39 15.14
C SER A 10 11.60 8.24 14.31
N GLY A 11 12.92 8.05 14.32
CA GLY A 11 13.61 7.10 13.44
C GLY A 11 13.58 7.48 11.95
N LEU A 12 13.10 8.69 11.61
CA LEU A 12 12.98 9.16 10.23
C LEU A 12 14.14 10.06 9.84
N THR A 13 14.45 10.09 8.56
CA THR A 13 15.49 11.01 8.06
C THR A 13 15.00 12.45 8.12
N ALA A 14 15.91 13.40 8.36
CA ALA A 14 15.59 14.82 8.30
C ALA A 14 15.06 15.28 6.91
N SER A 15 15.35 14.53 5.85
CA SER A 15 14.76 14.76 4.53
C SER A 15 13.27 14.40 4.51
N ARG A 16 12.90 13.22 5.04
CA ARG A 16 11.50 12.80 5.17
C ARG A 16 10.68 13.76 6.03
N ILE A 17 11.25 14.22 7.15
CA ILE A 17 10.58 15.19 8.03
C ILE A 17 10.31 16.51 7.29
N ARG A 18 11.30 17.03 6.55
CA ARG A 18 11.12 18.22 5.70
C ARG A 18 10.07 18.02 4.62
N PHE A 19 10.02 16.82 4.04
CA PHE A 19 9.04 16.49 3.02
C PHE A 19 7.62 16.44 3.60
N TYR A 20 7.42 15.90 4.81
CA TYR A 20 6.12 15.93 5.48
C TYR A 20 5.72 17.35 5.90
N GLU A 21 6.69 18.17 6.33
CA GLU A 21 6.49 19.60 6.60
C GLU A 21 6.03 20.34 5.33
N SER A 22 6.72 20.19 4.20
CA SER A 22 6.32 20.80 2.92
C SER A 22 4.99 20.27 2.41
N SER A 23 4.64 19.04 2.77
CA SER A 23 3.35 18.42 2.47
C SER A 23 2.25 18.83 3.47
N GLY A 24 2.51 19.75 4.40
CA GLY A 24 1.52 20.27 5.33
C GLY A 24 1.05 19.27 6.40
N LEU A 25 1.72 18.12 6.53
CA LEU A 25 1.36 17.06 7.48
C LEU A 25 1.87 17.35 8.90
N ILE A 26 2.89 18.19 9.03
CA ILE A 26 3.50 18.57 10.30
C ILE A 26 3.68 20.07 10.29
N ARG A 27 3.31 20.71 11.39
CA ARG A 27 3.54 22.14 11.60
C ARG A 27 4.77 22.32 12.47
N SER A 28 5.74 23.06 11.99
CA SER A 28 6.80 23.63 12.82
C SER A 28 6.37 25.04 13.25
N VAL A 29 6.82 25.48 14.43
CA VAL A 29 6.67 26.89 14.81
C VAL A 29 8.02 27.55 14.54
N GLU A 30 8.02 28.63 13.76
CA GLU A 30 9.17 29.54 13.66
C GLU A 30 9.28 30.33 14.96
N ARG A 31 9.69 29.66 16.03
CA ARG A 31 9.81 30.25 17.36
C ARG A 31 11.27 30.53 17.65
N LYS A 32 11.91 31.37 16.83
CA LYS A 32 13.30 31.80 17.10
C LYS A 32 13.77 32.92 16.16
N ALA A 33 14.24 34.02 16.74
CA ALA A 33 14.78 35.21 16.05
C ALA A 33 16.01 34.92 15.14
N ASN A 34 16.52 33.69 15.18
CA ASN A 34 17.66 33.16 14.44
C ASN A 34 17.26 32.20 13.29
N GLY A 35 15.97 32.14 12.90
CA GLY A 35 15.52 31.43 11.68
C GLY A 35 15.48 29.89 11.79
N TYR A 36 15.56 29.35 13.01
CA TYR A 36 15.52 27.90 13.23
C TYR A 36 14.08 27.41 13.49
N ARG A 37 13.72 26.30 12.84
CA ARG A 37 12.47 25.56 13.09
C ARG A 37 12.50 24.84 14.43
N ASP A 38 11.43 24.98 15.20
CA ASP A 38 11.22 24.26 16.45
C ASP A 38 9.96 23.39 16.36
N TYR A 39 10.11 22.11 16.69
CA TYR A 39 9.03 21.13 16.71
C TYR A 39 8.61 20.85 18.15
N GLY A 40 7.30 20.83 18.40
CA GLY A 40 6.74 20.40 19.67
C GLY A 40 6.85 18.88 19.86
N PRO A 41 6.66 18.38 21.10
CA PRO A 41 6.67 16.95 21.39
C PRO A 41 5.62 16.15 20.59
N GLU A 42 4.48 16.77 20.25
CA GLU A 42 3.41 16.19 19.44
C GLU A 42 3.86 15.77 18.04
N ALA A 43 4.93 16.40 17.50
CA ALA A 43 5.45 16.10 16.18
C ALA A 43 5.98 14.65 16.09
N VAL A 44 6.50 14.08 17.18
CA VAL A 44 6.98 12.68 17.20
C VAL A 44 5.83 11.72 16.96
N TRP A 45 4.75 11.87 17.73
CA TRP A 45 3.59 11.00 17.64
C TRP A 45 2.89 11.10 16.27
N ILE A 46 2.78 12.32 15.72
CA ILE A 46 2.24 12.53 14.36
C ILE A 46 3.12 11.83 13.32
N LEU A 47 4.45 11.91 13.44
CA LEU A 47 5.38 11.24 12.53
C LEU A 47 5.24 9.71 12.59
N GLU A 48 5.04 9.14 13.77
CA GLU A 48 4.79 7.71 13.94
C GLU A 48 3.49 7.27 13.28
N ILE A 49 2.41 8.06 13.41
CA ILE A 49 1.14 7.81 12.72
C ILE A 49 1.31 7.85 11.21
N ILE A 50 1.97 8.90 10.68
CA ILE A 50 2.21 9.04 9.24
C ILE A 50 2.99 7.83 8.73
N ALA A 51 4.07 7.45 9.41
CA ALA A 51 4.89 6.31 9.01
C ALA A 51 4.09 4.99 9.03
N GLY A 52 3.29 4.76 10.08
CA GLY A 52 2.42 3.59 10.20
C GLY A 52 1.36 3.53 9.08
N ALA A 53 0.69 4.65 8.81
CA ALA A 53 -0.32 4.74 7.75
C ALA A 53 0.29 4.53 6.36
N GLN A 54 1.46 5.10 6.07
CA GLN A 54 2.15 4.85 4.80
C GLN A 54 2.52 3.38 4.63
N ASN A 55 2.99 2.71 5.69
CA ASN A 55 3.30 1.28 5.65
C ASN A 55 2.03 0.43 5.42
N ALA A 56 0.87 0.89 5.89
CA ALA A 56 -0.42 0.27 5.64
C ALA A 56 -1.00 0.59 4.24
N GLY A 57 -0.30 1.35 3.40
CA GLY A 57 -0.73 1.67 2.04
C GLY A 57 -1.63 2.90 1.91
N PHE A 58 -1.66 3.78 2.92
CA PHE A 58 -2.26 5.09 2.77
C PHE A 58 -1.34 6.05 2.00
N SER A 59 -1.92 6.78 1.07
CA SER A 59 -1.31 7.93 0.41
C SER A 59 -1.18 9.10 1.38
N LEU A 60 -0.27 10.03 1.07
CA LEU A 60 -0.08 11.24 1.88
C LEU A 60 -1.32 12.13 1.88
N GLU A 61 -2.11 12.09 0.81
CA GLU A 61 -3.36 12.85 0.70
C GLU A 61 -4.44 12.27 1.63
N GLU A 62 -4.61 10.94 1.65
CA GLU A 62 -5.50 10.28 2.61
C GLU A 62 -5.07 10.58 4.05
N ILE A 63 -3.77 10.46 4.35
CA ILE A 63 -3.24 10.76 5.69
C ILE A 63 -3.52 12.22 6.08
N ARG A 64 -3.36 13.17 5.15
CA ARG A 64 -3.66 14.59 5.40
C ARG A 64 -5.13 14.81 5.74
N ASN A 65 -6.03 14.11 5.07
CA ASN A 65 -7.47 14.24 5.32
C ASN A 65 -7.91 13.59 6.63
N LEU A 66 -7.15 12.61 7.12
CA LEU A 66 -7.43 11.91 8.37
C LEU A 66 -6.79 12.57 9.59
N LEU A 67 -5.61 13.18 9.43
CA LEU A 67 -4.94 13.88 10.51
C LEU A 67 -5.69 15.17 10.86
N PRO A 68 -6.07 15.37 12.13
CA PRO A 68 -6.77 16.57 12.51
C PRO A 68 -5.80 17.76 12.53
N VAL A 69 -6.34 18.94 12.24
CA VAL A 69 -5.60 20.20 12.24
C VAL A 69 -5.17 20.63 13.66
N SER A 70 -5.80 20.05 14.68
CA SER A 70 -5.51 20.21 16.11
C SER A 70 -5.79 18.89 16.85
N SER A 71 -5.08 18.60 17.94
CA SER A 71 -5.15 17.32 18.69
C SER A 71 -6.56 16.84 19.07
N ASP A 72 -7.52 17.77 19.16
CA ASP A 72 -8.84 17.51 19.76
C ASP A 72 -9.98 17.36 18.74
N ALA A 73 -9.68 17.35 17.43
CA ALA A 73 -10.69 17.40 16.37
C ALA A 73 -10.68 16.18 15.43
N TRP A 74 -10.45 14.97 15.96
CA TRP A 74 -10.57 13.74 15.17
C TRP A 74 -12.02 13.47 14.80
N ARG A 75 -12.31 13.33 13.50
CA ARG A 75 -13.62 12.92 13.01
C ARG A 75 -13.70 11.39 13.08
N HIS A 76 -14.11 10.88 14.24
CA HIS A 76 -14.08 9.44 14.56
C HIS A 76 -14.69 8.57 13.45
N ASP A 77 -15.89 8.91 12.99
CA ASP A 77 -16.60 8.12 11.98
C ASP A 77 -15.87 8.10 10.63
N GLU A 78 -15.31 9.23 10.20
CA GLU A 78 -14.55 9.29 8.94
C GLU A 78 -13.24 8.52 9.02
N LEU A 79 -12.57 8.59 10.16
CA LEU A 79 -11.37 7.80 10.42
C LEU A 79 -11.70 6.32 10.35
N LEU A 80 -12.75 5.87 11.04
CA LEU A 80 -13.16 4.47 11.06
C LEU A 80 -13.53 3.98 9.66
N GLU A 81 -14.31 4.74 8.91
CA GLU A 81 -14.70 4.39 7.53
C GLU A 81 -13.50 4.36 6.58
N SER A 82 -12.54 5.27 6.73
CA SER A 82 -11.32 5.25 5.92
C SER A 82 -10.44 4.05 6.24
N LEU A 83 -10.34 3.66 7.52
CA LEU A 83 -9.58 2.48 7.94
C LEU A 83 -10.23 1.19 7.40
N LYS A 84 -11.55 1.04 7.53
CA LYS A 84 -12.30 -0.10 6.96
C LYS A 84 -12.13 -0.19 5.45
N ARG A 85 -12.20 0.94 4.74
CA ARG A 85 -11.97 0.98 3.29
C ARG A 85 -10.58 0.48 2.93
N LYS A 86 -9.54 0.92 3.65
CA LYS A 86 -8.17 0.44 3.43
C LYS A 86 -8.03 -1.05 3.68
N VAL A 87 -8.70 -1.59 4.71
CA VAL A 87 -8.75 -3.04 4.95
C VAL A 87 -9.34 -3.76 3.73
N GLY A 88 -10.49 -3.30 3.20
CA GLY A 88 -11.08 -3.89 1.99
C GLY A 88 -10.17 -3.79 0.76
N GLU A 89 -9.45 -2.68 0.57
CA GLU A 89 -8.45 -2.54 -0.49
C GLU A 89 -7.31 -3.55 -0.35
N ILE A 90 -6.82 -3.76 0.87
CA ILE A 90 -5.78 -4.76 1.16
C ILE A 90 -6.29 -6.17 0.87
N GLU A 91 -7.52 -6.51 1.28
CA GLU A 91 -8.12 -7.81 1.01
C GLU A 91 -8.26 -8.09 -0.50
N MET A 92 -8.70 -7.08 -1.28
CA MET A 92 -8.75 -7.18 -2.74
C MET A 92 -7.36 -7.40 -3.34
N LEU A 93 -6.35 -6.68 -2.84
CA LEU A 93 -4.97 -6.84 -3.29
C LEU A 93 -4.42 -8.23 -2.95
N GLN A 94 -4.68 -8.74 -1.74
CA GLN A 94 -4.29 -10.08 -1.32
C GLN A 94 -4.90 -11.14 -2.24
N LYS A 95 -6.20 -11.05 -2.54
CA LYS A 95 -6.87 -11.98 -3.47
C LYS A 95 -6.22 -11.96 -4.84
N ARG A 96 -5.93 -10.77 -5.38
CA ARG A 96 -5.24 -10.63 -6.67
C ARG A 96 -3.83 -11.21 -6.64
N LEU A 97 -3.07 -10.98 -5.56
CA LEU A 97 -1.72 -11.53 -5.42
C LEU A 97 -1.74 -13.06 -5.33
N GLU A 98 -2.72 -13.64 -4.63
CA GLU A 98 -2.87 -15.10 -4.56
C GLU A 98 -3.22 -15.69 -5.93
N GLN A 99 -4.12 -15.06 -6.68
CA GLN A 99 -4.45 -15.46 -8.06
C GLN A 99 -3.22 -15.38 -8.97
N ASN A 100 -2.49 -14.27 -8.94
CA ASN A 100 -1.28 -14.10 -9.74
C ASN A 100 -0.21 -15.14 -9.39
N LYS A 101 -0.04 -15.42 -8.09
CA LYS A 101 0.89 -16.44 -7.61
C LYS A 101 0.50 -17.84 -8.11
N ALA A 102 -0.78 -18.20 -8.02
CA ALA A 102 -1.27 -19.48 -8.53
C ALA A 102 -1.02 -19.61 -10.04
N GLN A 103 -1.30 -18.56 -10.82
CA GLN A 103 -1.03 -18.54 -12.26
C GLN A 103 0.46 -18.72 -12.57
N LEU A 104 1.35 -18.02 -11.85
CA LEU A 104 2.80 -18.17 -12.04
C LEU A 104 3.28 -19.59 -11.72
N LEU A 105 2.74 -20.23 -10.68
CA LEU A 105 3.07 -21.61 -10.34
C LEU A 105 2.68 -22.60 -11.45
N ILE A 106 1.51 -22.42 -12.07
CA ILE A 106 1.08 -23.25 -13.21
C ILE A 106 2.04 -23.07 -14.39
N VAL A 107 2.46 -21.83 -14.68
CA VAL A 107 3.44 -21.55 -15.75
C VAL A 107 4.77 -22.25 -15.44
N ILE A 108 5.26 -22.15 -14.19
CA ILE A 108 6.51 -22.77 -13.75
C ILE A 108 6.44 -24.29 -13.93
N GLU A 109 5.40 -24.94 -13.40
CA GLU A 109 5.20 -26.39 -13.52
C GLU A 109 5.16 -26.82 -14.99
N GLY A 110 4.47 -26.04 -15.83
CA GLY A 110 4.40 -26.28 -17.27
C GLY A 110 5.76 -26.22 -17.99
N ILE A 111 6.68 -25.40 -17.49
CA ILE A 111 8.05 -25.28 -17.99
C ILE A 111 8.92 -26.43 -17.45
N GLU A 112 8.81 -26.75 -16.16
CA GLU A 112 9.55 -27.82 -15.51
C GLU A 112 9.19 -29.20 -16.09
N THR A 113 7.92 -29.42 -16.42
CA THR A 113 7.39 -30.66 -17.02
C THR A 113 7.46 -30.69 -18.54
N LYS A 114 8.35 -29.86 -19.13
CA LYS A 114 8.59 -29.85 -20.59
C LYS A 114 9.07 -31.24 -21.04
N PRO A 115 8.43 -31.85 -22.05
CA PRO A 115 8.88 -33.13 -22.60
C PRO A 115 10.34 -33.08 -23.08
N GLU A 116 11.02 -34.22 -22.94
CA GLU A 116 12.37 -34.39 -23.44
C GLU A 116 12.39 -34.24 -24.97
N GLY A 117 13.42 -33.58 -25.51
CA GLY A 117 13.52 -33.27 -26.94
C GLY A 117 12.62 -32.13 -27.46
N MET A 118 11.64 -31.64 -26.68
CA MET A 118 10.80 -30.50 -27.08
C MET A 118 11.56 -29.18 -26.94
N ARG A 119 11.48 -28.27 -27.93
CA ARG A 119 12.08 -26.94 -27.80
C ARG A 119 11.24 -26.08 -26.85
N CYS A 120 11.89 -25.15 -26.17
CA CYS A 120 11.21 -24.26 -25.22
C CYS A 120 10.10 -23.43 -25.90
N ALA A 121 10.33 -22.92 -27.11
CA ALA A 121 9.32 -22.19 -27.89
C ALA A 121 8.04 -23.02 -28.16
N ASP A 122 8.20 -24.31 -28.47
CA ASP A 122 7.08 -25.22 -28.72
C ASP A 122 6.32 -25.52 -27.42
N ASN A 123 7.04 -25.62 -26.28
CA ASN A 123 6.42 -25.77 -24.96
C ASN A 123 5.63 -24.52 -24.55
N THR A 124 6.13 -23.32 -24.82
CA THR A 124 5.40 -22.07 -24.55
C THR A 124 4.08 -22.02 -25.31
N GLN A 125 4.08 -22.43 -26.59
CA GLN A 125 2.86 -22.53 -27.39
C GLN A 125 1.87 -23.53 -26.77
N ARG A 126 2.35 -24.69 -26.30
CA ARG A 126 1.53 -25.71 -25.60
C ARG A 126 0.88 -25.15 -24.33
N LEU A 127 1.66 -24.44 -23.51
CA LEU A 127 1.16 -23.84 -22.26
C LEU A 127 0.12 -22.74 -22.54
N LEU A 128 0.38 -21.87 -23.51
CA LEU A 128 -0.56 -20.82 -23.91
C LEU A 128 -1.90 -21.38 -24.41
N ASN A 129 -1.88 -22.52 -25.12
CA ASN A 129 -3.11 -23.17 -25.56
C ASN A 129 -3.91 -23.73 -24.38
N ARG A 130 -3.25 -24.39 -23.42
CA ARG A 130 -3.90 -24.85 -22.16
C ARG A 130 -4.55 -23.70 -21.39
N PHE A 131 -3.84 -22.59 -21.18
CA PHE A 131 -4.40 -21.44 -20.49
C PHE A 131 -5.64 -20.85 -21.17
N ARG A 132 -5.71 -20.92 -22.51
CA ARG A 132 -6.87 -20.44 -23.27
C ARG A 132 -8.07 -21.37 -23.15
N GLU A 133 -7.83 -22.67 -23.01
CA GLU A 133 -8.87 -23.68 -22.80
C GLU A 133 -9.43 -23.57 -21.37
N ASP A 134 -8.57 -23.53 -20.35
CA ASP A 134 -8.96 -23.39 -18.94
C ASP A 134 -9.70 -22.06 -18.68
N GLY A 135 -9.25 -20.96 -19.31
CA GLY A 135 -9.93 -19.66 -19.22
C GLY A 135 -11.27 -19.56 -19.96
N GLN A 136 -11.61 -20.53 -20.82
CA GLN A 136 -12.93 -20.65 -21.44
C GLN A 136 -13.90 -21.48 -20.57
N GLU A 137 -13.40 -22.48 -19.85
CA GLU A 137 -14.19 -23.29 -18.91
C GLU A 137 -14.61 -22.49 -17.65
N GLU A 138 -13.73 -21.65 -17.10
CA GLU A 138 -14.09 -20.75 -15.98
C GLU A 138 -15.17 -19.71 -16.38
N LYS A 139 -15.17 -19.24 -17.64
CA LYS A 139 -16.21 -18.33 -18.14
C LYS A 139 -17.56 -19.01 -18.37
N ALA A 140 -17.55 -20.27 -18.83
CA ALA A 140 -18.77 -21.04 -19.06
C ALA A 140 -19.48 -21.45 -17.75
N THR A 141 -18.74 -21.62 -16.65
CA THR A 141 -19.29 -21.98 -15.34
C THR A 141 -19.79 -20.77 -14.54
N GLY A 142 -19.24 -19.57 -14.78
CA GLY A 142 -19.60 -18.32 -14.10
C GLY A 142 -20.94 -17.68 -14.51
N GLU A 143 -21.60 -18.12 -15.59
CA GLU A 143 -22.88 -17.56 -16.06
C GLU A 143 -24.13 -18.29 -15.49
N SER A 144 -23.97 -19.25 -14.58
CA SER A 144 -25.07 -20.13 -14.13
C SER A 144 -25.54 -19.92 -12.68
N SER A 145 -25.47 -18.71 -12.13
CA SER A 145 -26.07 -18.41 -10.82
C SER A 145 -26.61 -16.98 -10.69
N THR A 146 -27.78 -16.75 -11.29
CA THR A 146 -28.82 -15.88 -10.72
C THR A 146 -30.15 -16.61 -10.93
N PRO A 147 -30.80 -17.07 -9.85
CA PRO A 147 -32.00 -16.38 -9.35
C PRO A 147 -32.00 -16.35 -7.79
N VAL A 148 -32.60 -15.44 -7.04
CA VAL A 148 -33.87 -14.69 -7.11
C VAL A 148 -33.67 -13.35 -6.40
#